data_AF-A0A0D7CKU7-F1
#
_entry.id   AF-A0A0D7CKU7-F1
#
_cell.length_a   1.000
_cell.length_b   1.000
_cell.length_c   1.000
_cell.angle_alpha   90.00
_cell.angle_beta   90.00
_cell.angle_gamma   90.00
#
_symmetry.space_group_name_H-M   'P 1'
#
loop_
_entity.id
_entity.type
_entity.pdbx_description
1 polymer ?
#
loop_
_entity_poly.entity_id
_entity_poly.type
_entity_poly.pdbx_seq_one_letter_code
_entity_poly.pdbx_strand_id
1 'polypeptide(L)'
;MRNKRRWLAAGAVLAVAGGGIATAQTATAGPAPRNCPTLHVSKGWYGANHAALQKMIDERGSCSGSGGAKPVATFDWDNTVVKNDVSDATLAWMLRHDKVLQPTSWKATNKWLTDDAARALTKACGTSVRPGRPLPTSTDTGCTDEILDIYQDEKTSDGKTAFAGEWNHRRTVPSYVWITQLFGGRTPAQLTGIARKARAENLAAPVGTEQKVGTHTMEGYVRYYDQQRDLIHTLQKAGFDVYIVSASSEPVVRAWAPGVGIDRDHIVGIRNTLRHGRLTYGVQGCGDVKDTHGEVLTYMDGKRCWINQAIYGVKGAKAWKQQDPAHRPALAAGDAETDVTFVGDATGVHLAINRNKTELMCRAYDNGDGRWLINPMFIEPKKRQAAPYPCATKGYVHPDGTLGPIHRPDGSVIPDQQDRIHG
;
A
#
# COMPACT_ATOMS: atom_id res chain seq x y z
N MET A 1 -31.31 -61.51 -39.91
CA MET A 1 -31.89 -61.45 -41.28
C MET A 1 -31.99 -59.97 -41.67
N ARG A 2 -30.99 -59.45 -42.39
CA ARG A 2 -30.99 -59.15 -43.85
C ARG A 2 -32.07 -58.16 -44.31
N ASN A 3 -31.67 -56.90 -44.58
CA ASN A 3 -31.80 -56.21 -45.89
C ASN A 3 -31.15 -54.82 -45.79
N LYS A 4 -29.97 -54.57 -46.41
CA LYS A 4 -29.74 -54.11 -47.81
C LYS A 4 -30.39 -52.74 -48.10
N ARG A 5 -29.61 -51.65 -48.02
CA ARG A 5 -28.78 -51.00 -49.07
C ARG A 5 -29.58 -50.08 -50.01
N ARG A 6 -29.21 -48.79 -50.03
CA ARG A 6 -29.08 -48.01 -51.28
C ARG A 6 -27.81 -47.19 -51.25
N TRP A 7 -27.04 -47.35 -52.31
CA TRP A 7 -25.83 -46.62 -52.67
C TRP A 7 -26.22 -45.49 -53.62
N LEU A 8 -25.48 -44.38 -53.60
CA LEU A 8 -25.12 -43.61 -54.79
C LEU A 8 -23.77 -42.95 -54.53
N ALA A 9 -22.79 -43.29 -55.37
CA ALA A 9 -21.46 -42.72 -55.40
C ALA A 9 -21.44 -41.55 -56.39
N ALA A 10 -20.69 -40.50 -56.06
CA ALA A 10 -20.14 -39.56 -57.03
C ALA A 10 -18.71 -39.23 -56.57
N GLY A 11 -17.73 -39.63 -57.38
CA GLY A 11 -16.33 -39.32 -57.15
C GLY A 11 -15.99 -37.91 -57.60
N ALA A 12 -15.03 -37.30 -56.90
CA ALA A 12 -14.20 -36.23 -57.45
C ALA A 12 -12.81 -36.36 -56.84
N VAL A 13 -11.85 -36.67 -57.71
CA VAL A 13 -10.40 -36.55 -57.45
C VAL A 13 -10.07 -35.06 -57.39
N LEU A 14 -9.42 -34.60 -56.32
CA LEU A 14 -8.72 -33.31 -56.33
C LEU A 14 -7.52 -33.32 -55.37
N ALA A 15 -6.36 -33.27 -56.02
CA ALA A 15 -5.07 -32.72 -55.63
C ALA A 15 -4.69 -32.65 -54.13
N VAL A 16 -3.66 -33.41 -53.79
CA VAL A 16 -2.79 -33.19 -52.63
C VAL A 16 -2.06 -31.86 -52.83
N ALA A 17 -2.44 -30.83 -52.08
CA ALA A 17 -1.64 -29.61 -51.90
C ALA A 17 -0.90 -29.69 -50.57
N GLY A 18 0.40 -29.41 -50.61
CA GLY A 18 1.38 -29.71 -49.59
C GLY A 18 1.11 -29.09 -48.22
N GLY A 19 1.47 -29.85 -47.18
CA GLY A 19 1.54 -29.38 -45.81
C GLY A 19 2.61 -28.30 -45.68
N GLY A 20 2.16 -27.06 -45.43
CA GLY A 20 2.98 -26.03 -44.83
C GLY A 20 3.05 -26.28 -43.32
N ILE A 21 4.18 -26.81 -42.85
CA ILE A 21 4.55 -26.74 -41.45
C ILE A 21 4.73 -25.25 -41.14
N ALA A 22 3.74 -24.62 -40.52
CA ALA A 22 3.90 -23.32 -39.89
C ALA A 22 4.85 -23.50 -38.71
N THR A 23 6.14 -23.30 -38.95
CA THR A 23 7.10 -23.02 -37.90
C THR A 23 6.61 -21.78 -37.18
N ALA A 24 6.10 -21.96 -35.96
CA ALA A 24 5.87 -20.85 -35.04
C ALA A 24 7.21 -20.13 -34.90
N GLN A 25 7.32 -18.95 -35.51
CA GLN A 25 8.43 -18.05 -35.25
C GLN A 25 8.33 -17.70 -33.76
N THR A 26 9.21 -18.27 -32.96
CA THR A 26 9.56 -17.70 -31.67
C THR A 26 9.96 -16.25 -31.97
N ALA A 27 9.11 -15.32 -31.55
CA ALA A 27 9.47 -13.91 -31.53
C ALA A 27 10.74 -13.82 -30.67
N THR A 28 11.87 -13.71 -31.34
CA THR A 28 13.14 -13.39 -30.70
C THR A 28 12.94 -12.01 -30.08
N ALA A 29 13.08 -11.92 -28.76
CA ALA A 29 13.12 -10.65 -28.08
C ALA A 29 14.17 -9.79 -28.82
N GLY A 30 13.74 -8.66 -29.38
CA GLY A 30 14.66 -7.71 -29.97
C GLY A 30 15.74 -7.34 -28.95
N PRO A 31 16.95 -6.95 -29.39
CA PRO A 31 18.00 -6.54 -28.47
C PRO A 31 17.46 -5.43 -27.57
N ALA A 32 17.70 -5.56 -26.25
CA ALA A 32 17.31 -4.54 -25.28
C ALA A 32 17.79 -3.16 -25.78
N PRO A 33 16.96 -2.10 -25.70
CA PRO A 33 17.39 -0.78 -26.12
C PRO A 33 18.67 -0.43 -25.36
N ARG A 34 19.76 -0.19 -26.10
CA ARG A 34 21.12 0.02 -25.54
C ARG A 34 21.26 1.24 -24.61
N ASN A 35 20.17 1.96 -24.35
CA ASN A 35 20.15 3.26 -23.69
C ASN A 35 19.34 3.30 -22.38
N CYS A 36 18.67 2.21 -21.98
CA CYS A 36 17.95 2.19 -20.71
C CYS A 36 18.92 1.93 -19.53
N PRO A 37 18.70 2.56 -18.36
CA PRO A 37 19.55 2.34 -17.20
C PRO A 37 19.39 0.93 -16.66
N THR A 38 20.48 0.42 -16.07
CA THR A 38 20.52 -0.92 -15.47
C THR A 38 20.21 -0.85 -13.98
N LEU A 39 19.35 -1.76 -13.50
CA LEU A 39 19.10 -2.02 -12.09
C LEU A 39 20.34 -2.67 -11.47
N HIS A 40 21.00 -1.99 -10.54
CA HIS A 40 22.33 -2.36 -10.05
C HIS A 40 22.30 -3.34 -8.87
N VAL A 41 21.33 -3.20 -7.96
CA VAL A 41 21.24 -4.02 -6.75
C VAL A 41 20.52 -5.32 -7.08
N SER A 42 21.30 -6.39 -7.28
CA SER A 42 20.78 -7.74 -7.53
C SER A 42 20.54 -8.56 -6.26
N LYS A 43 21.37 -8.36 -5.22
CA LYS A 43 21.27 -9.12 -3.96
C LYS A 43 19.95 -8.81 -3.24
N GLY A 44 19.25 -9.87 -2.82
CA GLY A 44 18.00 -9.78 -2.05
C GLY A 44 16.73 -9.87 -2.89
N TRP A 45 16.84 -9.76 -4.22
CA TRP A 45 15.74 -10.14 -5.11
C TRP A 45 15.63 -11.66 -5.17
N TYR A 46 14.41 -12.17 -5.01
CA TYR A 46 14.11 -13.59 -5.08
C TYR A 46 14.09 -14.07 -6.54
N GLY A 47 14.75 -15.19 -6.81
CA GLY A 47 14.72 -15.84 -8.12
C GLY A 47 15.04 -14.89 -9.28
N ALA A 48 14.12 -14.82 -10.25
CA ALA A 48 14.26 -14.00 -11.45
C ALA A 48 13.66 -12.59 -11.33
N ASN A 49 13.27 -12.14 -10.13
CA ASN A 49 12.60 -10.84 -9.95
C ASN A 49 13.44 -9.67 -10.48
N HIS A 50 14.75 -9.65 -10.21
CA HIS A 50 15.66 -8.61 -10.70
C HIS A 50 15.64 -8.53 -12.24
N ALA A 51 15.74 -9.67 -12.92
CA ALA A 51 15.72 -9.74 -14.38
C ALA A 51 14.36 -9.35 -14.96
N ALA A 52 13.25 -9.75 -14.31
CA ALA A 52 11.91 -9.37 -14.73
C ALA A 52 11.66 -7.85 -14.60
N LEU A 53 12.16 -7.23 -13.54
CA LEU A 53 12.13 -5.77 -13.35
C LEU A 53 12.97 -5.06 -14.41
N GLN A 54 14.20 -5.52 -14.68
CA GLN A 54 15.04 -4.96 -15.74
C GLN A 54 14.34 -5.03 -17.09
N LYS A 55 13.76 -6.19 -17.43
CA LYS A 55 13.01 -6.37 -18.69
C LYS A 55 11.86 -5.37 -18.81
N MET A 56 11.11 -5.14 -17.73
CA MET A 56 10.03 -4.15 -17.73
C MET A 56 10.56 -2.72 -17.95
N ILE A 57 11.67 -2.36 -17.30
CA ILE A 57 12.33 -1.06 -17.49
C ILE A 57 12.73 -0.87 -18.95
N ASP A 58 13.35 -1.87 -19.56
CA ASP A 58 13.81 -1.83 -20.95
C ASP A 58 12.64 -1.76 -21.95
N GLU A 59 11.51 -2.41 -21.64
CA GLU A 59 10.33 -2.44 -22.51
C GLU A 59 9.43 -1.20 -22.37
N ARG A 60 9.33 -0.62 -21.17
CA ARG A 60 8.34 0.42 -20.85
C ARG A 60 8.96 1.80 -20.66
N GLY A 61 10.22 1.90 -20.27
CA GLY A 61 10.89 3.18 -20.04
C GLY A 61 10.92 4.03 -21.30
N SER A 62 10.80 5.36 -21.16
CA SER A 62 10.89 6.26 -22.31
C SER A 62 12.29 6.24 -22.95
N CYS A 63 13.31 5.78 -22.21
CA CYS A 63 14.66 5.47 -22.73
C CYS A 63 14.67 4.46 -23.89
N SER A 64 13.60 3.68 -24.06
CA SER A 64 13.41 2.75 -25.18
C SER A 64 13.09 3.42 -26.51
N GLY A 65 12.83 4.74 -26.51
CA GLY A 65 12.41 5.49 -27.70
C GLY A 65 10.93 5.36 -28.03
N SER A 66 10.11 4.86 -27.10
CA SER A 66 8.65 4.82 -27.24
C SER A 66 8.06 6.24 -27.15
N GLY A 67 7.44 6.72 -28.24
CA GLY A 67 6.84 8.06 -28.35
C GLY A 67 5.51 8.24 -27.61
N GLY A 68 5.32 7.58 -26.46
CA GLY A 68 4.09 7.59 -25.67
C GLY A 68 4.13 8.52 -24.45
N ALA A 69 3.03 8.53 -23.68
CA ALA A 69 3.00 9.17 -22.37
C ALA A 69 4.05 8.52 -21.44
N LYS A 70 4.58 9.31 -20.50
CA LYS A 70 5.55 8.79 -19.51
C LYS A 70 4.92 7.63 -18.72
N PRO A 71 5.57 6.46 -18.62
CA PRO A 71 5.05 5.36 -17.83
C PRO A 71 5.07 5.74 -16.35
N VAL A 72 4.04 5.37 -15.61
CA VAL A 72 3.94 5.65 -14.17
C VAL A 72 4.40 4.42 -13.39
N ALA A 73 5.13 4.62 -12.30
CA ALA A 73 5.37 3.59 -11.29
C ALA A 73 4.88 4.07 -9.92
N THR A 74 4.12 3.23 -9.20
CA THR A 74 3.60 3.56 -7.87
C THR A 74 4.14 2.62 -6.81
N PHE A 75 4.49 3.16 -5.65
CA PHE A 75 5.00 2.39 -4.53
C PHE A 75 4.21 2.74 -3.27
N ASP A 76 3.82 1.74 -2.49
CA ASP A 76 3.57 1.99 -1.07
C ASP A 76 4.88 2.36 -0.35
N TRP A 77 4.78 2.94 0.84
CA TRP A 77 5.92 3.39 1.61
C TRP A 77 6.34 2.37 2.68
N ASP A 78 5.48 2.17 3.68
CA ASP A 78 5.77 1.46 4.92
C ASP A 78 5.85 -0.04 4.69
N ASN A 79 6.95 -0.69 5.06
CA ASN A 79 7.25 -2.09 4.72
C ASN A 79 7.37 -2.45 3.22
N THR A 80 7.10 -1.51 2.30
CA THR A 80 7.35 -1.66 0.86
C THR A 80 8.67 -1.04 0.41
N VAL A 81 8.90 0.26 0.66
CA VAL A 81 10.14 1.00 0.32
C VAL A 81 11.11 1.03 1.50
N VAL A 82 10.57 1.08 2.72
CA VAL A 82 11.31 0.96 3.97
C VAL A 82 10.88 -0.29 4.74
N LYS A 83 11.71 -0.80 5.65
CA LYS A 83 11.33 -1.71 6.73
C LYS A 83 10.71 -0.90 7.87
N ASN A 84 9.63 -1.41 8.45
CA ASN A 84 8.82 -0.81 9.53
C ASN A 84 8.03 0.42 9.06
N ASP A 85 7.30 1.05 9.98
CA ASP A 85 6.26 2.04 9.71
C ASP A 85 6.65 3.44 10.20
N VAL A 86 6.55 4.44 9.32
CA VAL A 86 6.95 5.82 9.61
C VAL A 86 5.93 6.61 10.40
N SER A 87 4.65 6.23 10.35
CA SER A 87 3.61 6.81 11.20
C SER A 87 3.77 6.33 12.63
N ASP A 88 4.02 5.03 12.85
CA ASP A 88 4.34 4.46 14.17
C ASP A 88 5.61 5.09 14.75
N ALA A 89 6.69 5.16 13.96
CA ALA A 89 7.93 5.81 14.39
C ALA A 89 7.72 7.28 14.77
N THR A 90 6.87 7.99 14.04
CA THR A 90 6.54 9.40 14.32
C THR A 90 5.70 9.54 15.58
N LEU A 91 4.68 8.70 15.77
CA LEU A 91 3.82 8.70 16.96
C LEU A 91 4.63 8.34 18.21
N ALA A 92 5.45 7.29 18.14
CA ALA A 92 6.35 6.89 19.23
C ALA A 92 7.27 8.04 19.66
N TRP A 93 7.86 8.74 18.69
CA TRP A 93 8.67 9.93 18.97
C TRP A 93 7.83 11.04 19.60
N MET A 94 6.62 11.29 19.10
CA MET A 94 5.73 12.32 19.64
C MET A 94 5.33 12.06 21.09
N LEU A 95 4.98 10.82 21.43
CA LEU A 95 4.59 10.40 22.77
C LEU A 95 5.75 10.57 23.76
N ARG A 96 6.96 10.13 23.38
CA ARG A 96 8.17 10.29 24.22
C ARG A 96 8.67 11.73 24.36
N HIS A 97 8.11 12.70 23.63
CA HIS A 97 8.58 14.08 23.61
C HIS A 97 7.47 15.12 23.88
N ASP A 98 6.34 14.73 24.45
CA ASP A 98 5.21 15.62 24.74
C ASP A 98 4.77 16.40 23.51
N LYS A 99 4.40 15.65 22.45
CA LYS A 99 3.96 16.24 21.19
C LYS A 99 2.54 15.81 20.82
N VAL A 100 1.82 15.03 21.60
CA VAL A 100 0.37 14.95 21.38
C VAL A 100 -0.27 16.21 21.96
N LEU A 101 -1.16 16.89 21.21
CA LEU A 101 -1.85 18.08 21.72
C LEU A 101 -3.17 17.66 22.34
N GLN A 102 -3.50 18.23 23.50
CA GLN A 102 -4.79 18.03 24.14
C GLN A 102 -5.92 18.51 23.21
N PRO A 103 -6.89 17.65 22.83
CA PRO A 103 -8.05 18.10 22.07
C PRO A 103 -9.03 18.88 22.95
N THR A 104 -9.96 19.61 22.33
CA THR A 104 -11.11 20.17 23.08
C THR A 104 -12.03 19.08 23.61
N SER A 105 -12.12 17.97 22.89
CA SER A 105 -12.79 16.74 23.29
C SER A 105 -12.18 15.58 22.52
N TRP A 106 -11.86 14.48 23.19
CA TRP A 106 -11.40 13.26 22.53
C TRP A 106 -12.43 12.73 21.53
N LYS A 107 -13.72 12.82 21.86
CA LYS A 107 -14.82 12.41 20.96
C LYS A 107 -14.82 13.18 19.63
N ALA A 108 -14.31 14.42 19.61
CA ALA A 108 -14.24 15.22 18.40
C ALA A 108 -13.07 14.84 17.48
N THR A 109 -12.13 14.01 17.95
CA THR A 109 -10.95 13.63 17.16
C THR A 109 -11.28 12.64 16.06
N ASN A 110 -12.27 11.76 16.25
CA ASN A 110 -12.67 10.76 15.27
C ASN A 110 -14.17 10.44 15.42
N LYS A 111 -14.89 10.42 14.29
CA LYS A 111 -16.35 10.22 14.27
C LYS A 111 -16.81 8.85 14.79
N TRP A 112 -15.95 7.83 14.72
CA TRP A 112 -16.24 6.48 15.18
C TRP A 112 -15.76 6.21 16.60
N LEU A 113 -14.99 7.14 17.21
CA LEU A 113 -14.50 6.95 18.58
C LEU A 113 -15.69 6.79 19.53
N THR A 114 -15.73 5.73 20.33
CA THR A 114 -16.83 5.45 21.25
C THR A 114 -16.86 6.43 22.43
N ASP A 115 -18.00 6.53 23.11
CA ASP A 115 -18.07 7.35 24.32
C ASP A 115 -17.23 6.76 25.46
N ASP A 116 -17.09 5.43 25.50
CA ASP A 116 -16.19 4.75 26.43
C ASP A 116 -14.74 5.12 26.18
N ALA A 117 -14.26 5.07 24.94
CA ALA A 117 -12.90 5.49 24.60
C ALA A 117 -12.66 6.97 24.88
N ALA A 118 -13.60 7.85 24.54
CA ALA A 118 -13.48 9.26 24.86
C ALA A 118 -13.39 9.51 26.38
N ARG A 119 -14.16 8.77 27.19
CA ARG A 119 -14.08 8.84 28.66
C ARG A 119 -12.76 8.28 29.19
N ALA A 120 -12.28 7.16 28.63
CA ALA A 120 -11.04 6.53 29.02
C ALA A 120 -9.83 7.46 28.76
N LEU A 121 -9.75 8.04 27.57
CA LEU A 121 -8.75 9.06 27.23
C LEU A 121 -8.84 10.31 28.11
N THR A 122 -10.05 10.78 28.42
CA THR A 122 -10.24 11.94 29.32
C THR A 122 -9.75 11.63 30.73
N LYS A 123 -9.99 10.41 31.21
CA LYS A 123 -9.53 9.93 32.53
C LYS A 123 -8.02 9.77 32.55
N ALA A 124 -7.44 9.14 31.53
CA ALA A 124 -6.02 8.83 31.45
C ALA A 124 -5.16 10.09 31.24
N CYS A 125 -5.54 10.96 30.30
CA CYS A 125 -4.78 12.18 29.98
C CYS A 125 -5.15 13.41 30.80
N GLY A 126 -6.22 13.32 31.60
CA GLY A 126 -6.74 14.41 32.41
C GLY A 126 -7.26 15.60 31.61
N THR A 127 -7.61 16.67 32.34
CA THR A 127 -8.22 17.90 31.78
C THR A 127 -7.49 19.18 32.21
N SER A 128 -6.39 19.06 32.96
CA SER A 128 -5.61 20.20 33.46
C SER A 128 -4.83 20.92 32.36
N VAL A 129 -4.41 20.18 31.33
CA VAL A 129 -3.76 20.73 30.14
C VAL A 129 -4.82 21.44 29.28
N ARG A 130 -4.58 22.71 28.93
CA ARG A 130 -5.50 23.46 28.06
C ARG A 130 -5.51 22.87 26.64
N PRO A 131 -6.67 22.85 25.94
CA PRO A 131 -6.72 22.42 24.55
C PRO A 131 -5.70 23.12 23.65
N GLY A 132 -5.08 22.36 22.75
CA GLY A 132 -4.02 22.82 21.85
C GLY A 132 -2.63 22.95 22.51
N ARG A 133 -2.50 22.64 23.81
CA ARG A 133 -1.20 22.53 24.48
C ARG A 133 -0.74 21.06 24.51
N PRO A 134 0.57 20.81 24.54
CA PRO A 134 1.07 19.44 24.57
C PRO A 134 0.75 18.75 25.88
N LEU A 135 0.32 17.49 25.78
CA LEU A 135 0.17 16.57 26.90
C LEU A 135 1.55 16.09 27.40
N PRO A 136 1.73 15.86 28.71
CA PRO A 136 2.99 15.38 29.28
C PRO A 136 3.18 13.86 29.09
N THR A 137 2.94 13.36 27.87
CA THR A 137 2.94 11.92 27.52
C THR A 137 4.28 11.22 27.80
N SER A 138 5.40 11.94 27.82
CA SER A 138 6.71 11.39 28.13
C SER A 138 6.86 10.92 29.57
N THR A 139 6.08 11.50 30.49
CA THR A 139 6.08 11.17 31.93
C THR A 139 4.77 10.57 32.42
N ASP A 140 3.67 10.83 31.71
CA ASP A 140 2.36 10.26 32.00
C ASP A 140 2.18 8.97 31.20
N THR A 141 2.59 7.86 31.80
CA THR A 141 2.48 6.54 31.18
C THR A 141 1.03 6.13 30.96
N GLY A 142 0.10 6.51 31.84
CA GLY A 142 -1.31 6.17 31.71
C GLY A 142 -1.96 6.82 30.49
N CYS A 143 -1.69 8.11 30.25
CA CYS A 143 -2.14 8.79 29.04
C CYS A 143 -1.53 8.18 27.77
N THR A 144 -0.23 7.87 27.79
CA THR A 144 0.46 7.26 26.65
C THR A 144 -0.07 5.87 26.31
N ASP A 145 -0.27 5.03 27.32
CA ASP A 145 -0.78 3.66 27.14
C ASP A 145 -2.22 3.69 26.61
N GLU A 146 -3.11 4.53 27.15
CA GLU A 146 -4.48 4.65 26.63
C GLU A 146 -4.52 5.12 25.16
N ILE A 147 -3.61 6.02 24.75
CA ILE A 147 -3.49 6.42 23.34
C ILE A 147 -3.02 5.24 22.48
N LEU A 148 -2.04 4.47 22.94
CA LEU A 148 -1.49 3.35 22.19
C LEU A 148 -2.47 2.16 22.11
N ASP A 149 -3.15 1.82 23.20
CA ASP A 149 -4.18 0.78 23.25
C ASP A 149 -5.30 1.09 22.24
N ILE A 150 -5.80 2.33 22.22
CA ILE A 150 -6.86 2.73 21.28
C ILE A 150 -6.36 2.66 19.85
N TYR A 151 -5.13 3.08 19.57
CA TYR A 151 -4.58 3.08 18.23
C TYR A 151 -4.26 1.66 17.72
N GLN A 152 -3.55 0.87 18.50
CA GLN A 152 -2.99 -0.43 18.08
C GLN A 152 -3.99 -1.57 18.25
N ASP A 153 -4.76 -1.57 19.33
CA ASP A 153 -5.63 -2.69 19.71
C ASP A 153 -7.13 -2.39 19.45
N GLU A 154 -7.44 -1.16 19.03
CA GLU A 154 -8.81 -0.65 18.83
C GLU A 154 -9.68 -0.82 20.09
N LYS A 155 -9.02 -0.76 21.25
CA LYS A 155 -9.62 -0.93 22.57
C LYS A 155 -9.08 0.09 23.56
N THR A 156 -9.87 0.40 24.57
CA THR A 156 -9.36 1.09 25.76
C THR A 156 -8.44 0.18 26.57
N SER A 157 -7.67 0.75 27.50
CA SER A 157 -6.81 -0.03 28.40
C SER A 157 -7.58 -1.01 29.29
N ASP A 158 -8.89 -0.78 29.53
CA ASP A 158 -9.80 -1.70 30.23
C ASP A 158 -10.56 -2.68 29.29
N GLY A 159 -10.20 -2.71 28.00
CA GLY A 159 -10.62 -3.70 27.03
C GLY A 159 -11.94 -3.41 26.31
N LYS A 160 -12.51 -2.21 26.45
CA LYS A 160 -13.74 -1.82 25.73
C LYS A 160 -13.43 -1.42 24.30
N THR A 161 -14.36 -1.66 23.39
CA THR A 161 -14.23 -1.27 21.99
C THR A 161 -14.04 0.24 21.82
N ALA A 162 -12.97 0.65 21.14
CA ALA A 162 -12.64 2.06 20.96
C ALA A 162 -13.32 2.72 19.76
N PHE A 163 -13.66 1.95 18.72
CA PHE A 163 -14.34 2.44 17.53
C PHE A 163 -15.63 1.67 17.23
N ALA A 164 -16.72 2.38 16.97
CA ALA A 164 -18.01 1.78 16.63
C ALA A 164 -18.77 2.58 15.56
N GLY A 165 -19.73 1.92 14.93
CA GLY A 165 -20.53 2.45 13.84
C GLY A 165 -20.27 1.69 12.54
N GLU A 166 -20.64 2.28 11.42
CA GLU A 166 -20.47 1.69 10.10
C GLU A 166 -19.41 2.46 9.31
N TRP A 167 -18.59 1.72 8.56
CA TRP A 167 -17.66 2.27 7.59
C TRP A 167 -17.45 1.26 6.47
N ASN A 168 -16.92 1.76 5.34
CA ASN A 168 -16.54 0.88 4.25
C ASN A 168 -15.13 0.33 4.51
N HIS A 169 -15.04 -0.96 4.82
CA HIS A 169 -13.79 -1.64 5.19
C HIS A 169 -12.77 -1.75 4.05
N ARG A 170 -13.14 -1.40 2.80
CA ARG A 170 -12.21 -1.26 1.68
C ARG A 170 -11.75 0.18 1.41
N ARG A 171 -12.22 1.15 2.21
CA ARG A 171 -11.89 2.58 2.02
C ARG A 171 -11.26 3.20 3.25
N THR A 172 -11.53 2.66 4.44
CA THR A 172 -11.04 3.22 5.69
C THR A 172 -11.07 2.18 6.81
N VAL A 173 -10.26 2.44 7.83
CA VAL A 173 -10.30 1.80 9.15
C VAL A 173 -10.17 2.92 10.19
N PRO A 174 -11.04 3.01 11.20
CA PRO A 174 -11.05 4.13 12.14
C PRO A 174 -9.70 4.44 12.82
N SER A 175 -8.95 3.41 13.22
CA SER A 175 -7.62 3.53 13.85
C SER A 175 -6.59 4.18 12.92
N TYR A 176 -6.57 3.81 11.64
CA TYR A 176 -5.71 4.40 10.61
C TYR A 176 -6.03 5.88 10.37
N VAL A 177 -7.31 6.25 10.41
CA VAL A 177 -7.68 7.67 10.37
C VAL A 177 -7.17 8.37 11.63
N TRP A 178 -7.34 7.73 12.79
CA TRP A 178 -7.12 8.35 14.08
C TRP A 178 -5.66 8.75 14.33
N ILE A 179 -4.68 7.92 13.94
CA ILE A 179 -3.26 8.31 14.03
C ILE A 179 -2.98 9.63 13.29
N THR A 180 -3.59 9.84 12.12
CA THR A 180 -3.42 11.11 11.39
C THR A 180 -4.13 12.27 12.09
N GLN A 181 -5.25 11.99 12.77
CA GLN A 181 -6.00 12.98 13.55
C GLN A 181 -5.26 13.38 14.83
N LEU A 182 -4.45 12.50 15.44
CA LEU A 182 -3.56 12.83 16.56
C LEU A 182 -2.51 13.89 16.20
N PHE A 183 -2.23 14.10 14.91
CA PHE A 183 -1.37 15.19 14.44
C PHE A 183 -2.07 16.55 14.36
N GLY A 184 -3.39 16.57 14.57
CA GLY A 184 -4.25 17.75 14.49
C GLY A 184 -3.77 18.93 15.34
N GLY A 185 -4.09 20.13 14.88
CA GLY A 185 -3.67 21.38 15.50
C GLY A 185 -2.24 21.82 15.14
N ARG A 186 -1.51 21.11 14.29
CA ARG A 186 -0.19 21.53 13.76
C ARG A 186 -0.28 22.08 12.36
N THR A 187 0.70 22.86 11.92
CA THR A 187 0.91 23.09 10.49
C THR A 187 1.55 21.85 9.84
N PRO A 188 1.37 21.61 8.53
CA PRO A 188 2.08 20.53 7.82
C PRO A 188 3.59 20.59 8.02
N ALA A 189 4.19 21.79 7.98
CA ALA A 189 5.62 21.98 8.18
C ALA A 189 6.10 21.57 9.59
N GLN A 190 5.30 21.84 10.63
CA GLN A 190 5.59 21.38 12.00
C GLN A 190 5.55 19.86 12.10
N LEU A 191 4.56 19.21 11.48
CA LEU A 191 4.47 17.75 11.46
C LEU A 191 5.65 17.13 10.70
N THR A 192 6.00 17.64 9.52
CA THR A 192 7.19 17.21 8.78
C THR A 192 8.47 17.40 9.60
N GLY A 193 8.60 18.51 10.34
CA GLY A 193 9.74 18.74 11.23
C GLY A 193 9.84 17.73 12.37
N ILE A 194 8.71 17.29 12.94
CA ILE A 194 8.65 16.22 13.95
C ILE A 194 9.04 14.87 13.32
N ALA A 195 8.45 14.52 12.17
CA ALA A 195 8.76 13.29 11.46
C ALA A 195 10.24 13.20 11.04
N ARG A 196 10.90 14.33 10.72
CA ARG A 196 12.35 14.37 10.48
C ARG A 196 13.19 14.01 11.71
N LYS A 197 12.74 14.38 12.91
CA LYS A 197 13.43 14.01 14.17
C LYS A 197 13.25 12.51 14.46
N ALA A 198 12.01 12.02 14.34
CA ALA A 198 11.72 10.59 14.43
C ALA A 198 12.56 9.80 13.41
N ARG A 199 12.64 10.28 12.17
CA ARG A 199 13.49 9.70 11.11
C ARG A 199 14.96 9.62 11.49
N ALA A 200 15.54 10.72 11.97
CA ALA A 200 16.95 10.75 12.34
C ALA A 200 17.26 9.71 13.44
N GLU A 201 16.40 9.62 14.46
CA GLU A 201 16.55 8.65 15.54
C GLU A 201 16.45 7.19 15.04
N ASN A 202 15.41 6.88 14.27
CA ASN A 202 15.15 5.53 13.76
C ASN A 202 16.19 5.04 12.74
N LEU A 203 16.78 5.94 11.95
CA LEU A 203 17.87 5.59 11.03
C LEU A 203 19.20 5.37 11.76
N ALA A 204 19.41 6.05 12.90
CA ALA A 204 20.62 5.90 13.70
C ALA A 204 20.62 4.62 14.55
N ALA A 205 19.44 4.19 15.04
CA ALA A 205 19.29 2.97 15.81
C ALA A 205 19.70 1.71 15.01
N PRO A 206 20.30 0.68 15.60
CA PRO A 206 20.55 -0.60 14.91
C PRO A 206 19.26 -1.26 14.38
N VAL A 207 19.37 -2.08 13.32
CA VAL A 207 18.27 -2.95 12.89
C VAL A 207 17.94 -3.93 14.02
N GLY A 208 16.64 -4.14 14.28
CA GLY A 208 16.14 -4.94 15.39
C GLY A 208 16.03 -4.19 16.72
N THR A 209 16.30 -2.88 16.75
CA THR A 209 16.11 -2.07 17.97
C THR A 209 14.62 -2.01 18.32
N GLU A 210 14.30 -2.29 19.58
CA GLU A 210 13.00 -2.00 20.18
C GLU A 210 13.08 -0.75 21.06
N GLN A 211 11.97 -0.03 21.21
CA GLN A 211 11.85 1.14 22.09
C GLN A 211 10.64 1.01 23.02
N LYS A 212 10.79 1.53 24.25
CA LYS A 212 9.69 1.67 25.20
C LYS A 212 8.96 3.00 25.00
N VAL A 213 7.63 2.93 24.90
CA VAL A 213 6.74 4.10 24.79
C VAL A 213 5.59 3.86 25.75
N GLY A 214 5.56 4.60 26.87
CA GLY A 214 4.75 4.19 28.01
C GLY A 214 5.21 2.81 28.51
N THR A 215 4.29 1.87 28.67
CA THR A 215 4.59 0.47 29.00
C THR A 215 4.78 -0.42 27.76
N HIS A 216 4.31 0.04 26.59
CA HIS A 216 4.40 -0.67 25.32
C HIS A 216 5.85 -0.80 24.82
N THR A 217 6.08 -1.86 24.05
CA THR A 217 7.28 -2.01 23.22
C THR A 217 6.90 -1.77 21.77
N MET A 218 7.60 -0.87 21.09
CA MET A 218 7.44 -0.60 19.66
C MET A 218 8.76 -0.79 18.92
N GLU A 219 8.69 -0.94 17.60
CA GLU A 219 9.87 -0.93 16.74
C GLU A 219 10.63 0.40 16.89
N GLY A 220 11.91 0.32 17.23
CA GLY A 220 12.82 1.45 17.46
C GLY A 220 13.69 1.81 16.26
N TYR A 221 13.42 1.23 15.10
CA TYR A 221 14.19 1.46 13.89
C TYR A 221 13.31 1.45 12.63
N VAL A 222 13.80 2.12 11.59
CA VAL A 222 13.25 2.08 10.22
C VAL A 222 14.44 2.06 9.27
N ARG A 223 14.38 1.31 8.16
CA ARG A 223 15.48 1.20 7.20
C ARG A 223 14.99 1.28 5.77
N TYR A 224 15.65 2.04 4.92
CA TYR A 224 15.42 1.95 3.47
C TYR A 224 15.84 0.57 2.95
N TYR A 225 15.03 -0.03 2.08
CA TYR A 225 15.49 -1.16 1.29
C TYR A 225 16.36 -0.64 0.14
N ASP A 226 17.63 -1.06 0.11
CA ASP A 226 18.56 -0.66 -0.93
C ASP A 226 18.06 -1.05 -2.33
N GLN A 227 17.37 -2.19 -2.42
CA GLN A 227 16.74 -2.71 -3.64
C GLN A 227 15.65 -1.77 -4.17
N GLN A 228 14.79 -1.27 -3.29
CA GLN A 228 13.72 -0.37 -3.67
C GLN A 228 14.25 1.02 -4.02
N ARG A 229 15.24 1.51 -3.27
CA ARG A 229 15.92 2.76 -3.59
C ARG A 229 16.58 2.71 -4.97
N ASP A 230 17.26 1.62 -5.29
CA ASP A 230 17.87 1.41 -6.60
C ASP A 230 16.81 1.28 -7.70
N LEU A 231 15.73 0.55 -7.46
CA LEU A 231 14.61 0.43 -8.40
C LEU A 231 13.96 1.78 -8.71
N ILE A 232 13.65 2.58 -7.68
CA ILE A 232 13.08 3.92 -7.83
C ILE A 232 14.01 4.81 -8.67
N HIS A 233 15.29 4.89 -8.32
CA HIS A 233 16.25 5.70 -9.08
C HIS A 233 16.43 5.22 -10.52
N THR A 234 16.42 3.91 -10.75
CA THR A 234 16.54 3.32 -12.09
C THR A 234 15.30 3.65 -12.93
N LEU A 235 14.10 3.53 -12.37
CA LEU A 235 12.85 3.90 -13.03
C LEU A 235 12.82 5.39 -13.39
N GLN A 236 13.21 6.27 -12.47
CA GLN A 236 13.31 7.71 -12.74
C GLN A 236 14.29 8.01 -13.89
N LYS A 237 15.48 7.39 -13.90
CA LYS A 237 16.45 7.51 -14.99
C LYS A 237 15.95 6.94 -16.31
N ALA A 238 15.09 5.92 -16.27
CA ALA A 238 14.45 5.32 -17.44
C ALA A 238 13.28 6.17 -17.98
N GLY A 239 12.96 7.26 -17.28
CA GLY A 239 11.91 8.22 -17.67
C GLY A 239 10.52 7.87 -17.17
N PHE A 240 10.41 6.99 -16.16
CA PHE A 240 9.15 6.79 -15.45
C PHE A 240 8.83 7.98 -14.56
N ASP A 241 7.55 8.26 -14.45
CA ASP A 241 7.00 9.14 -13.43
C ASP A 241 6.69 8.31 -12.17
N VAL A 242 7.48 8.50 -11.12
CA VAL A 242 7.49 7.60 -9.95
C VAL A 242 6.83 8.27 -8.76
N TYR A 243 5.78 7.65 -8.23
CA TYR A 243 4.98 8.16 -7.12
C TYR A 243 5.01 7.25 -5.90
N ILE A 244 4.96 7.86 -4.72
CA ILE A 244 4.60 7.17 -3.47
C ILE A 244 3.10 7.33 -3.22
N VAL A 245 2.41 6.22 -2.95
CA VAL A 245 0.99 6.16 -2.62
C VAL A 245 0.82 5.41 -1.30
N SER A 246 0.73 6.13 -0.20
CA SER A 246 0.90 5.58 1.15
C SER A 246 -0.33 5.80 2.03
N ALA A 247 -0.66 4.82 2.88
CA ALA A 247 -1.67 4.95 3.93
C ALA A 247 -1.17 5.77 5.14
N SER A 248 0.06 6.27 5.11
CA SER A 248 0.59 7.19 6.13
C SER A 248 0.24 8.65 5.82
N SER A 249 0.32 9.51 6.83
CA SER A 249 0.10 10.95 6.70
C SER A 249 1.10 11.57 5.71
N GLU A 250 0.62 12.33 4.72
CA GLU A 250 1.47 12.88 3.66
C GLU A 250 2.64 13.75 4.20
N PRO A 251 2.46 14.64 5.19
CA PRO A 251 3.57 15.38 5.78
C PRO A 251 4.62 14.50 6.48
N VAL A 252 4.22 13.32 6.97
CA VAL A 252 5.15 12.32 7.54
C VAL A 252 5.94 11.69 6.40
N VAL A 253 5.29 11.15 5.36
CA VAL A 253 5.97 10.56 4.21
C VAL A 253 6.92 11.56 3.53
N ARG A 254 6.54 12.83 3.43
CA ARG A 254 7.40 13.93 2.93
C ARG A 254 8.69 14.14 3.73
N ALA A 255 8.72 13.76 5.00
CA ALA A 255 9.94 13.80 5.80
C ALA A 255 10.94 12.69 5.42
N TRP A 256 10.45 11.61 4.82
CA TRP A 256 11.22 10.39 4.53
C TRP A 256 11.53 10.20 3.04
N ALA A 257 10.62 10.56 2.15
CA ALA A 257 10.71 10.38 0.69
C ALA A 257 12.01 10.90 0.04
N PRO A 258 12.61 12.02 0.47
CA PRO A 258 13.89 12.48 -0.10
C PRO A 258 15.03 11.46 0.02
N GLY A 259 14.97 10.51 0.96
CA GLY A 259 15.97 9.45 1.11
C GLY A 259 16.02 8.44 -0.05
N VAL A 260 15.02 8.45 -0.94
CA VAL A 260 14.98 7.66 -2.18
C VAL A 260 14.78 8.54 -3.43
N GLY A 261 15.07 9.84 -3.32
CA GLY A 261 15.00 10.75 -4.47
C GLY A 261 13.59 11.12 -4.93
N ILE A 262 12.57 10.94 -4.09
CA ILE A 262 11.19 11.34 -4.39
C ILE A 262 10.91 12.72 -3.81
N ASP A 263 10.42 13.64 -4.64
CA ASP A 263 10.03 14.99 -4.24
C ASP A 263 8.59 15.05 -3.69
N ARG A 264 8.18 16.23 -3.22
CA ARG A 264 6.89 16.43 -2.53
C ARG A 264 5.66 16.32 -3.44
N ASP A 265 5.82 16.53 -4.74
CA ASP A 265 4.74 16.56 -5.73
C ASP A 265 4.42 15.13 -6.23
N HIS A 266 5.34 14.20 -5.99
CA HIS A 266 5.21 12.77 -6.28
C HIS A 266 4.80 11.92 -5.05
N ILE A 267 4.13 12.55 -4.07
CA ILE A 267 3.66 11.86 -2.86
C ILE A 267 2.15 12.06 -2.73
N VAL A 268 1.47 10.94 -2.58
CA VAL A 268 0.03 10.84 -2.33
C VAL A 268 -0.16 10.07 -1.03
N GLY A 269 -0.31 10.79 0.08
CA GLY A 269 -0.60 10.22 1.40
C GLY A 269 -1.98 10.61 1.91
N ILE A 270 -2.28 10.27 3.17
CA ILE A 270 -3.46 10.80 3.86
C ILE A 270 -3.27 12.31 4.09
N ARG A 271 -4.28 13.11 3.71
CA ARG A 271 -4.26 14.57 3.83
C ARG A 271 -5.36 15.03 4.79
N ASN A 272 -4.98 15.55 5.96
CA ASN A 272 -5.95 16.27 6.78
C ASN A 272 -6.39 17.56 6.07
N THR A 273 -7.64 17.96 6.27
CA THR A 273 -8.09 19.28 5.86
C THR A 273 -7.41 20.36 6.70
N LEU A 274 -7.30 21.56 6.15
CA LEU A 274 -6.63 22.68 6.81
C LEU A 274 -7.62 23.76 7.23
N ARG A 275 -7.43 24.30 8.44
CA ARG A 275 -8.09 25.52 8.90
C ARG A 275 -7.03 26.48 9.43
N HIS A 276 -6.97 27.69 8.85
CA HIS A 276 -5.94 28.69 9.16
C HIS A 276 -4.50 28.11 9.08
N GLY A 277 -4.23 27.29 8.06
CA GLY A 277 -2.93 26.64 7.85
C GLY A 277 -2.59 25.47 8.79
N ARG A 278 -3.52 25.06 9.66
CA ARG A 278 -3.34 23.97 10.62
C ARG A 278 -4.20 22.76 10.25
N LEU A 279 -3.63 21.57 10.40
CA LEU A 279 -4.28 20.28 10.27
C LEU A 279 -5.49 20.23 11.20
N THR A 280 -6.66 19.91 10.66
CA THR A 280 -7.85 19.60 11.45
C THR A 280 -8.01 18.09 11.61
N TYR A 281 -9.06 17.64 12.29
CA TYR A 281 -9.42 16.22 12.35
C TYR A 281 -10.19 15.74 11.09
N GLY A 282 -10.55 16.65 10.17
CA GLY A 282 -11.08 16.27 8.87
C GLY A 282 -9.98 15.73 7.95
N VAL A 283 -10.37 14.89 7.00
CA VAL A 283 -9.49 14.27 5.98
C VAL A 283 -10.09 14.52 4.60
N GLN A 284 -9.22 14.79 3.62
CA GLN A 284 -9.63 15.03 2.25
C GLN A 284 -10.25 13.78 1.63
N GLY A 285 -11.31 13.98 0.86
CA GLY A 285 -11.99 12.91 0.14
C GLY A 285 -11.35 12.60 -1.22
N CYS A 286 -11.84 11.54 -1.86
CA CYS A 286 -11.46 11.19 -3.23
C CYS A 286 -12.69 10.83 -4.07
N GLY A 287 -12.60 11.14 -5.36
CA GLY A 287 -13.64 10.84 -6.34
C GLY A 287 -14.87 11.70 -6.14
N ASP A 288 -16.01 11.07 -5.87
CA ASP A 288 -17.28 11.70 -5.53
C ASP A 288 -17.49 11.86 -4.01
N VAL A 289 -16.55 11.37 -3.18
CA VAL A 289 -16.59 11.59 -1.74
C VAL A 289 -15.92 12.92 -1.41
N LYS A 290 -16.66 13.82 -0.75
CA LYS A 290 -16.16 15.12 -0.31
C LYS A 290 -15.16 14.98 0.84
N ASP A 291 -14.50 16.07 1.18
CA ASP A 291 -13.73 16.18 2.42
C ASP A 291 -14.64 15.88 3.63
N THR A 292 -14.22 14.94 4.46
CA THR A 292 -15.03 14.35 5.54
C THR A 292 -14.17 14.08 6.78
N HIS A 293 -14.52 13.09 7.61
CA HIS A 293 -13.85 12.73 8.86
C HIS A 293 -13.03 11.43 8.74
N GLY A 294 -12.69 11.01 7.51
CA GLY A 294 -11.84 9.83 7.25
C GLY A 294 -12.53 8.69 6.51
N GLU A 295 -13.67 8.92 5.86
CA GLU A 295 -14.43 7.91 5.12
C GLU A 295 -13.66 7.32 3.92
N VAL A 296 -12.64 8.03 3.44
CA VAL A 296 -11.74 7.57 2.39
C VAL A 296 -10.31 7.91 2.78
N LEU A 297 -9.47 6.88 2.87
CA LEU A 297 -8.03 7.02 3.02
C LEU A 297 -7.33 6.58 1.73
N THR A 298 -6.04 6.84 1.63
CA THR A 298 -5.13 6.15 0.70
C THR A 298 -4.91 4.70 1.15
N TYR A 299 -6.00 3.92 1.24
CA TYR A 299 -6.08 2.57 1.77
C TYR A 299 -6.95 1.70 0.85
N MET A 300 -6.45 0.54 0.44
CA MET A 300 -7.13 -0.42 -0.46
C MET A 300 -7.72 0.26 -1.70
N ASP A 301 -9.06 0.28 -1.84
CA ASP A 301 -9.75 0.88 -2.99
C ASP A 301 -9.56 2.41 -3.04
N GLY A 302 -9.29 3.03 -1.89
CA GLY A 302 -8.94 4.43 -1.81
C GLY A 302 -7.59 4.75 -2.45
N LYS A 303 -6.60 3.84 -2.43
CA LYS A 303 -5.33 4.04 -3.18
C LYS A 303 -5.58 4.11 -4.68
N ARG A 304 -6.42 3.22 -5.24
CA ARG A 304 -6.86 3.31 -6.65
C ARG A 304 -7.53 4.66 -6.92
N CYS A 305 -8.47 5.07 -6.08
CA CYS A 305 -9.15 6.35 -6.23
C CYS A 305 -8.15 7.50 -6.32
N TRP A 306 -7.22 7.56 -5.36
CA TRP A 306 -6.24 8.63 -5.28
C TRP A 306 -5.23 8.60 -6.43
N ILE A 307 -4.79 7.44 -6.90
CA ILE A 307 -3.97 7.32 -8.12
C ILE A 307 -4.71 7.90 -9.31
N ASN A 308 -5.97 7.48 -9.53
CA ASN A 308 -6.76 7.94 -10.65
C ASN A 308 -6.99 9.46 -10.59
N GLN A 309 -7.28 10.01 -9.41
CA GLN A 309 -7.54 11.43 -9.23
C GLN A 309 -6.28 12.30 -9.28
N ALA A 310 -5.24 11.93 -8.52
CA ALA A 310 -4.07 12.77 -8.32
C ALA A 310 -3.01 12.62 -9.41
N ILE A 311 -2.89 11.43 -10.01
CA ILE A 311 -1.86 11.13 -11.03
C ILE A 311 -2.47 11.25 -12.43
N TYR A 312 -3.64 10.64 -12.65
CA TYR A 312 -4.28 10.61 -13.98
C TYR A 312 -5.38 11.66 -14.19
N GLY A 313 -5.69 12.49 -13.19
CA GLY A 313 -6.66 13.58 -13.31
C GLY A 313 -8.12 13.14 -13.49
N VAL A 314 -8.46 11.88 -13.19
CA VAL A 314 -9.82 11.32 -13.26
C VAL A 314 -10.68 11.93 -12.15
N LYS A 315 -11.85 12.48 -12.50
CA LYS A 315 -12.72 13.19 -11.56
C LYS A 315 -13.98 12.41 -11.20
N GLY A 316 -14.50 12.67 -10.00
CA GLY A 316 -15.78 12.16 -9.51
C GLY A 316 -15.80 10.65 -9.34
N ALA A 317 -16.99 10.04 -9.39
CA ALA A 317 -17.18 8.61 -9.15
C ALA A 317 -16.35 7.69 -10.06
N LYS A 318 -15.90 8.18 -11.22
CA LYS A 318 -15.02 7.45 -12.14
C LYS A 318 -13.67 7.10 -11.52
N ALA A 319 -13.17 7.89 -10.55
CA ALA A 319 -11.91 7.63 -9.89
C ALA A 319 -11.90 6.28 -9.15
N TRP A 320 -13.05 5.76 -8.71
CA TRP A 320 -13.14 4.45 -8.06
C TRP A 320 -12.98 3.25 -9.00
N LYS A 321 -13.08 3.47 -10.31
CA LYS A 321 -13.06 2.39 -11.29
C LYS A 321 -11.62 2.07 -11.69
N GLN A 322 -11.37 0.81 -12.04
CA GLN A 322 -10.14 0.48 -12.76
C GLN A 322 -10.22 1.14 -14.14
N GLN A 323 -9.20 1.93 -14.49
CA GLN A 323 -9.17 2.63 -15.77
C GLN A 323 -8.68 1.70 -16.89
N ASP A 324 -8.73 2.19 -18.13
CA ASP A 324 -8.09 1.49 -19.24
C ASP A 324 -6.56 1.38 -19.03
N PRO A 325 -5.87 0.45 -19.71
CA PRO A 325 -4.45 0.21 -19.49
C PRO A 325 -3.53 1.43 -19.70
N ALA A 326 -3.91 2.43 -20.50
CA ALA A 326 -3.08 3.61 -20.71
C ALA A 326 -3.12 4.59 -19.52
N HIS A 327 -4.16 4.50 -18.67
CA HIS A 327 -4.34 5.32 -17.48
C HIS A 327 -4.12 4.52 -16.19
N ARG A 328 -3.17 3.58 -16.21
CA ARG A 328 -2.80 2.71 -15.10
C ARG A 328 -1.28 2.61 -14.97
N PRO A 329 -0.74 2.43 -13.75
CA PRO A 329 0.70 2.31 -13.56
C PRO A 329 1.29 1.15 -14.36
N ALA A 330 2.48 1.34 -14.92
CA ALA A 330 3.27 0.26 -15.51
C ALA A 330 3.86 -0.66 -14.43
N LEU A 331 4.21 -0.11 -13.27
CA LEU A 331 4.61 -0.88 -12.10
C LEU A 331 3.85 -0.40 -10.87
N ALA A 332 3.42 -1.33 -10.03
CA ALA A 332 2.93 -1.03 -8.70
C ALA A 332 3.56 -1.99 -7.67
N ALA A 333 4.04 -1.44 -6.55
CA ALA A 333 4.66 -2.21 -5.47
C ALA A 333 3.95 -1.98 -4.14
N GLY A 334 3.69 -3.06 -3.40
CA GLY A 334 3.03 -3.03 -2.10
C GLY A 334 3.36 -4.28 -1.26
N ASP A 335 2.95 -4.28 0.01
CA ASP A 335 3.27 -5.36 0.95
C ASP A 335 2.06 -5.85 1.77
N ALA A 336 0.93 -5.15 1.70
CA ALA A 336 -0.26 -5.49 2.47
C ALA A 336 -1.58 -5.43 1.69
N GLU A 337 -2.65 -5.85 2.36
CA GLU A 337 -4.02 -5.76 1.89
C GLU A 337 -4.37 -4.33 1.50
N THR A 338 -3.80 -3.34 2.22
CA THR A 338 -3.93 -1.90 1.92
C THR A 338 -3.50 -1.53 0.50
N ASP A 339 -2.74 -2.39 -0.16
CA ASP A 339 -2.14 -2.13 -1.47
C ASP A 339 -2.78 -2.97 -2.57
N VAL A 340 -3.52 -4.02 -2.18
CA VAL A 340 -3.96 -5.09 -3.08
C VAL A 340 -4.66 -4.57 -4.34
N THR A 341 -5.48 -3.54 -4.17
CA THR A 341 -6.26 -2.97 -5.27
C THR A 341 -5.37 -2.26 -6.29
N PHE A 342 -4.44 -1.39 -5.86
CA PHE A 342 -3.61 -0.64 -6.80
C PHE A 342 -2.43 -1.46 -7.33
N VAL A 343 -1.92 -2.42 -6.53
CA VAL A 343 -0.91 -3.38 -7.01
C VAL A 343 -1.52 -4.24 -8.12
N GLY A 344 -2.76 -4.71 -7.95
CA GLY A 344 -3.53 -5.39 -9.00
C GLY A 344 -3.85 -4.51 -10.22
N ASP A 345 -3.76 -3.19 -10.10
CA ASP A 345 -3.96 -2.25 -11.20
C ASP A 345 -2.70 -1.99 -12.03
N ALA A 346 -1.53 -2.53 -11.68
CA ALA A 346 -0.39 -2.43 -12.58
C ALA A 346 -0.70 -3.08 -13.94
N THR A 347 -0.01 -2.60 -14.98
CA THR A 347 -0.12 -3.14 -16.34
C THR A 347 1.16 -3.82 -16.78
N GLY A 348 2.29 -3.59 -16.13
CA GLY A 348 3.58 -4.23 -16.43
C GLY A 348 4.00 -5.23 -15.36
N VAL A 349 4.28 -4.75 -14.14
CA VAL A 349 4.74 -5.57 -13.01
C VAL A 349 3.94 -5.25 -11.75
N HIS A 350 3.50 -6.31 -11.07
CA HIS A 350 2.81 -6.26 -9.79
C HIS A 350 3.78 -6.80 -8.73
N LEU A 351 4.48 -5.92 -8.01
CA LEU A 351 5.49 -6.32 -7.04
C LEU A 351 4.87 -6.44 -5.65
N ALA A 352 4.81 -7.67 -5.11
CA ALA A 352 4.37 -7.96 -3.77
C ALA A 352 5.57 -8.26 -2.85
N ILE A 353 5.76 -7.45 -1.82
CA ILE A 353 6.70 -7.73 -0.73
C ILE A 353 6.00 -8.61 0.31
N ASN A 354 6.40 -9.87 0.40
CA ASN A 354 5.69 -10.86 1.20
C ASN A 354 5.85 -10.61 2.70
N ARG A 355 4.75 -10.18 3.32
CA ARG A 355 4.55 -10.06 4.77
C ARG A 355 3.47 -10.99 5.31
N ASN A 356 3.11 -12.03 4.57
CA ASN A 356 2.04 -12.97 4.91
C ASN A 356 0.66 -12.30 4.95
N LYS A 357 0.37 -11.50 3.92
CA LYS A 357 -0.85 -10.70 3.81
C LYS A 357 -1.83 -11.36 2.83
N THR A 358 -2.94 -11.87 3.35
CA THR A 358 -3.82 -12.84 2.71
C THR A 358 -4.29 -12.42 1.31
N GLU A 359 -4.99 -11.29 1.17
CA GLU A 359 -5.57 -10.94 -0.15
C GLU A 359 -4.47 -10.67 -1.19
N LEU A 360 -3.41 -9.96 -0.79
CA LEU A 360 -2.27 -9.64 -1.65
C LEU A 360 -1.56 -10.92 -2.09
N MET A 361 -1.23 -11.81 -1.16
CA MET A 361 -0.50 -13.04 -1.43
C MET A 361 -1.34 -14.05 -2.22
N CYS A 362 -2.65 -14.13 -1.97
CA CYS A 362 -3.55 -14.94 -2.78
C CYS A 362 -3.51 -14.51 -4.26
N ARG A 363 -3.60 -13.20 -4.55
CA ARG A 363 -3.51 -12.69 -5.92
C ARG A 363 -2.13 -12.89 -6.53
N ALA A 364 -1.07 -12.64 -5.75
CA ALA A 364 0.29 -12.79 -6.22
C ALA A 364 0.66 -14.25 -6.55
N TYR A 365 0.20 -15.21 -5.74
CA TYR A 365 0.45 -16.64 -5.98
C TYR A 365 -0.46 -17.24 -7.07
N ASP A 366 -1.69 -16.74 -7.21
CA ASP A 366 -2.57 -17.08 -8.33
C ASP A 366 -1.98 -16.60 -9.66
N ASN A 367 -1.40 -15.39 -9.66
CA ASN A 367 -0.69 -14.80 -10.78
C ASN A 367 -1.47 -14.85 -12.11
N GLY A 368 -2.76 -14.50 -12.07
CA GLY A 368 -3.69 -14.73 -13.17
C GLY A 368 -3.32 -14.11 -14.52
N ASP A 369 -2.45 -13.09 -14.54
CA ASP A 369 -1.93 -12.45 -15.76
C ASP A 369 -0.44 -12.69 -16.03
N GLY A 370 0.22 -13.49 -15.20
CA GLY A 370 1.64 -13.84 -15.32
C GLY A 370 2.62 -12.71 -14.96
N ARG A 371 2.16 -11.59 -14.38
CA ARG A 371 2.98 -10.38 -14.14
C ARG A 371 3.25 -10.09 -12.66
N TRP A 372 2.83 -10.97 -11.76
CA TRP A 372 3.12 -10.85 -10.33
C TRP A 372 4.53 -11.31 -10.00
N LEU A 373 5.25 -10.47 -9.28
CA LEU A 373 6.55 -10.77 -8.69
C LEU A 373 6.39 -10.78 -7.18
N ILE A 374 6.80 -11.87 -6.53
CA ILE A 374 6.78 -12.00 -5.08
C ILE A 374 8.22 -11.94 -4.58
N ASN A 375 8.49 -11.07 -3.62
CA ASN A 375 9.78 -11.00 -2.94
C ASN A 375 9.57 -11.09 -1.42
N PRO A 376 10.33 -11.90 -0.67
CA PRO A 376 10.36 -11.76 0.78
C PRO A 376 10.80 -10.35 1.18
N MET A 377 10.50 -9.91 2.40
CA MET A 377 11.06 -8.64 2.90
C MET A 377 12.60 -8.69 2.83
N PHE A 378 13.23 -7.58 2.43
CA PHE A 378 14.70 -7.57 2.29
C PHE A 378 15.44 -7.54 3.64
N ILE A 379 14.74 -7.13 4.71
CA ILE A 379 15.25 -7.10 6.08
C ILE A 379 14.26 -7.84 6.97
N GLU A 380 14.76 -8.84 7.69
CA GLU A 380 13.97 -9.70 8.59
C GLU A 380 12.69 -10.20 7.91
N PRO A 381 12.82 -10.99 6.83
CA PRO A 381 11.67 -11.57 6.16
C PRO A 381 10.86 -12.45 7.11
N LYS A 382 9.54 -12.46 6.90
CA LYS A 382 8.66 -13.31 7.69
C LYS A 382 8.94 -14.77 7.38
N LYS A 383 8.86 -15.59 8.43
CA LYS A 383 8.85 -17.05 8.30
C LYS A 383 7.69 -17.47 7.41
N ARG A 384 7.85 -18.63 6.77
CA ARG A 384 6.79 -19.28 6.00
C ARG A 384 5.47 -19.29 6.75
N GLN A 385 4.40 -18.85 6.11
CA GLN A 385 3.06 -19.08 6.62
C GLN A 385 2.72 -20.58 6.53
N ALA A 386 2.55 -21.22 7.69
CA ALA A 386 2.33 -22.67 7.76
C ALA A 386 0.96 -23.08 7.20
N ALA A 387 -0.08 -22.32 7.52
CA ALA A 387 -1.42 -22.55 6.98
C ALA A 387 -1.55 -21.95 5.57
N PRO A 388 -2.26 -22.61 4.64
CA PRO A 388 -2.59 -22.00 3.37
C PRO A 388 -3.31 -20.65 3.57
N TYR A 389 -3.10 -19.72 2.64
CA TYR A 389 -3.94 -18.52 2.56
C TYR A 389 -5.36 -18.93 2.16
N PRO A 390 -6.41 -18.55 2.90
CA PRO A 390 -7.79 -19.01 2.69
C PRO A 390 -8.48 -18.26 1.53
N CYS A 391 -7.84 -18.23 0.36
CA CYS A 391 -8.28 -17.49 -0.83
C CYS A 391 -9.70 -17.86 -1.29
N ALA A 392 -10.07 -19.13 -1.14
CA ALA A 392 -11.34 -19.67 -1.62
C ALA A 392 -12.52 -19.43 -0.66
N THR A 393 -12.27 -18.88 0.53
CA THR A 393 -13.31 -18.75 1.57
C THR A 393 -13.31 -17.41 2.29
N LYS A 394 -12.13 -16.93 2.74
CA LYS A 394 -11.99 -15.77 3.63
C LYS A 394 -10.88 -14.81 3.19
N GLY A 395 -10.51 -14.86 1.91
CA GLY A 395 -9.37 -14.10 1.38
C GLY A 395 -9.69 -12.65 1.03
N TYR A 396 -10.96 -12.30 0.85
CA TYR A 396 -11.42 -10.97 0.44
C TYR A 396 -12.18 -10.27 1.57
N VAL A 397 -11.85 -9.01 1.86
CA VAL A 397 -12.67 -8.17 2.76
C VAL A 397 -13.75 -7.45 1.96
N HIS A 398 -15.01 -7.69 2.30
CA HIS A 398 -16.15 -6.98 1.73
C HIS A 398 -16.27 -5.57 2.31
N PRO A 399 -16.96 -4.64 1.61
CA PRO A 399 -17.18 -3.28 2.11
C PRO A 399 -17.82 -3.21 3.51
N ASP A 400 -18.64 -4.19 3.89
CA ASP A 400 -19.29 -4.30 5.20
C ASP A 400 -18.41 -4.99 6.27
N GLY A 401 -17.17 -5.35 5.93
CA GLY A 401 -16.23 -6.01 6.83
C GLY A 401 -16.34 -7.53 6.87
N THR A 402 -17.33 -8.13 6.21
CA THR A 402 -17.43 -9.59 6.10
C THR A 402 -16.29 -10.14 5.23
N LEU A 403 -15.93 -11.41 5.44
CA LEU A 403 -14.90 -12.10 4.65
C LEU A 403 -15.55 -13.02 3.62
N GLY A 404 -14.94 -13.10 2.43
CA GLY A 404 -15.40 -13.96 1.35
C GLY A 404 -14.30 -14.48 0.44
N PRO A 405 -14.66 -15.27 -0.59
CA PRO A 405 -13.72 -15.76 -1.60
C PRO A 405 -13.14 -14.63 -2.44
N ILE A 406 -11.89 -14.80 -2.88
CA ILE A 406 -11.28 -13.92 -3.88
C ILE A 406 -11.64 -14.47 -5.26
N HIS A 407 -12.17 -13.60 -6.11
CA HIS A 407 -12.49 -13.92 -7.50
C HIS A 407 -11.44 -13.36 -8.47
N ARG A 408 -11.19 -14.13 -9.54
CA ARG A 408 -10.50 -13.69 -10.75
C ARG A 408 -11.39 -12.76 -11.58
N PRO A 409 -10.85 -12.04 -12.58
CA PRO A 409 -11.64 -11.20 -13.47
C PRO A 409 -12.77 -11.94 -14.22
N ASP A 410 -12.61 -13.24 -14.48
CA ASP A 410 -13.62 -14.09 -15.12
C ASP A 410 -14.71 -14.60 -14.15
N GLY A 411 -14.63 -14.22 -12.87
CA GLY A 411 -15.55 -14.64 -11.81
C GLY A 411 -15.20 -15.98 -11.14
N SER A 412 -14.21 -16.72 -11.63
CA SER A 412 -13.75 -17.95 -10.97
C SER A 412 -13.08 -17.66 -9.63
N VAL A 413 -13.21 -18.60 -8.67
CA VAL A 413 -12.61 -18.46 -7.34
C VAL A 413 -11.13 -18.84 -7.39
N ILE A 414 -10.29 -18.07 -6.70
CA ILE A 414 -8.88 -18.39 -6.48
C ILE A 414 -8.80 -19.49 -5.41
N PRO A 415 -8.21 -20.67 -5.70
CA PRO A 415 -8.02 -21.72 -4.70
C PRO A 415 -7.01 -21.26 -3.64
N ASP A 416 -7.10 -21.86 -2.45
CA ASP A 416 -6.17 -21.56 -1.36
C ASP A 416 -4.71 -21.74 -1.79
N GLN A 417 -3.88 -20.77 -1.42
CA GLN A 417 -2.49 -20.68 -1.87
C GLN A 417 -1.54 -21.08 -0.76
N GLN A 418 -0.44 -21.75 -1.13
CA GLN A 418 0.65 -22.05 -0.20
C GLN A 418 1.70 -20.94 -0.25
N ASP A 419 2.26 -20.62 0.91
CA ASP A 419 3.40 -19.71 0.98
C ASP A 419 4.67 -20.42 0.51
N ARG A 420 5.08 -20.12 -0.73
CA ARG A 420 6.20 -20.75 -1.44
C ARG A 420 7.45 -19.88 -1.51
N ILE A 421 7.33 -18.58 -1.25
CA ILE A 421 8.38 -17.57 -1.38
C ILE A 421 8.41 -16.75 -0.10
N HIS A 422 9.30 -17.13 0.82
CA HIS A 422 9.37 -16.59 2.19
C HIS A 422 10.82 -16.39 2.65
N GLY A 423 10.98 -15.88 3.87
CA GLY A 423 12.26 -15.67 4.56
C GLY A 423 12.95 -16.92 5.07
#